data_AF-A0A7X6LRD4-F1
#
_entry.id   AF-A0A7X6LRD4-F1
#
_cell.length_a   1.000
_cell.length_b   1.000
_cell.length_c   1.000
_cell.angle_alpha   90.00
_cell.angle_beta   90.00
_cell.angle_gamma   90.00
#
_symmetry.space_group_name_H-M   'P 1'
#
loop_
_entity.id
_entity.type
_entity.pdbx_description
1 polymer ?
#
loop_
_entity_poly.entity_id
_entity_poly.type
_entity_poly.pdbx_seq_one_letter_code
_entity_poly.pdbx_strand_id
1 'polypeptide(L)' 'MAWRFAPAVRAHIRARQRAAALAAAQKATTPAAGKVRVLTCHTREGGEFFGTVQAADGTRRAYAAKIDGGKLVSFKVL' A
#
# COMPACT_ATOMS: atom_id res chain seq x y z
N MET A 1 12.10 -17.83 -31.70
CA MET A 1 11.31 -19.08 -31.84
C MET A 1 9.85 -18.84 -31.38
N ALA A 2 9.10 -17.99 -32.08
CA ALA A 2 7.71 -17.61 -31.71
C ALA A 2 6.66 -18.01 -32.77
N TRP A 3 7.04 -18.85 -33.74
CA TRP A 3 6.18 -19.24 -34.87
C TRP A 3 5.30 -20.47 -34.63
N ARG A 4 5.27 -21.05 -33.42
CA ARG A 4 4.65 -22.37 -33.16
C ARG A 4 3.22 -22.36 -32.61
N PHE A 5 2.64 -21.21 -32.27
CA PHE A 5 1.33 -21.16 -31.63
C PHE A 5 0.27 -20.57 -32.55
N ALA A 6 -0.94 -21.14 -32.56
CA ALA A 6 -2.07 -20.63 -33.33
C ALA A 6 -2.38 -19.14 -32.98
N PRO A 7 -2.92 -18.34 -33.92
CA PRO A 7 -3.19 -16.92 -33.69
C PRO A 7 -4.00 -16.61 -32.42
N ALA A 8 -5.00 -17.43 -32.10
CA ALA A 8 -5.83 -17.28 -30.90
C ALA A 8 -5.02 -17.42 -29.59
N VAL A 9 -4.09 -18.38 -29.54
CA VAL A 9 -3.22 -18.60 -28.36
C VAL A 9 -2.30 -17.40 -28.16
N ARG A 10 -1.75 -16.84 -29.24
CA ARG A 10 -0.92 -15.62 -29.17
C ARG A 10 -1.73 -14.41 -28.69
N ALA A 11 -2.97 -14.27 -29.16
CA ALA A 11 -3.86 -13.21 -28.70
C ALA A 11 -4.16 -13.33 -27.20
N HIS A 12 -4.43 -14.55 -26.71
CA HIS A 12 -4.66 -14.81 -25.29
C HIS A 12 -3.44 -14.49 -24.42
N ILE A 13 -2.25 -14.93 -24.84
CA ILE A 13 -0.99 -14.62 -24.11
C ILE A 13 -0.75 -13.12 -24.04
N ARG A 14 -0.91 -12.40 -25.16
CA ARG A 14 -0.76 -10.94 -25.21
C ARG A 14 -1.79 -10.23 -24.33
N ALA A 15 -3.02 -10.73 -24.26
CA ALA A 15 -4.05 -10.20 -23.38
C ALA A 15 -3.66 -10.37 -21.90
N ARG A 16 -3.16 -11.56 -21.50
CA ARG A 16 -2.66 -11.78 -20.14
C ARG A 16 -1.45 -10.92 -19.79
N GLN A 17 -0.50 -10.78 -20.70
CA GLN A 17 0.67 -9.92 -20.50
C GLN A 17 0.26 -8.46 -20.33
N ARG A 18 -0.71 -7.97 -21.12
CA ARG A 18 -1.27 -6.61 -20.94
C ARG A 18 -1.98 -6.45 -19.61
N ALA A 19 -2.81 -7.41 -19.19
CA ALA A 19 -3.49 -7.35 -17.91
C ALA A 19 -2.49 -7.32 -16.73
N ALA A 20 -1.43 -8.13 -16.79
CA ALA A 20 -0.37 -8.13 -15.80
C ALA A 20 0.41 -6.80 -15.77
N ALA A 21 0.72 -6.22 -16.94
CA ALA A 21 1.39 -4.93 -17.04
C ALA A 21 0.51 -3.79 -16.48
N LEU A 22 -0.80 -3.79 -16.73
CA LEU A 22 -1.73 -2.81 -16.18
C LEU A 22 -1.85 -2.94 -14.65
N ALA A 23 -1.89 -4.17 -14.11
CA ALA A 23 -1.88 -4.40 -12.67
C ALA A 23 -0.55 -3.94 -12.03
N ALA A 24 0.58 -4.17 -12.70
CA ALA A 24 1.88 -3.68 -12.24
C ALA A 24 1.99 -2.15 -12.30
N ALA A 25 1.44 -1.53 -13.34
CA ALA A 25 1.38 -0.07 -13.47
C ALA A 25 0.53 0.57 -12.37
N GLN A 26 -0.64 0.02 -12.05
CA GLN A 26 -1.46 0.46 -10.90
C GLN A 26 -0.68 0.37 -9.58
N LYS A 27 0.18 -0.63 -9.42
CA LYS A 27 1.06 -0.76 -8.25
C LYS A 27 2.23 0.24 -8.24
N ALA A 28 2.63 0.75 -9.40
CA ALA A 28 3.73 1.71 -9.57
C ALA A 28 3.28 3.18 -9.48
N THR A 29 1.99 3.48 -9.72
CA THR A 29 1.45 4.86 -9.63
C THR A 29 1.12 5.29 -8.20
N THR A 30 1.14 4.39 -7.22
CA THR A 30 1.17 4.78 -5.81
C THR A 30 2.62 5.12 -5.46
N PRO A 31 2.99 6.38 -5.21
CA PRO A 31 4.35 6.69 -4.80
C PRO A 31 4.69 5.82 -3.60
N ALA A 32 5.79 5.06 -3.71
CA ALA A 32 6.38 4.34 -2.60
C ALA A 32 7.00 5.34 -1.62
N ALA A 33 6.18 6.21 -1.02
CA ALA A 33 6.48 6.75 0.30
C ALA A 33 6.77 5.52 1.16
N GLY A 34 8.02 5.37 1.59
CA GLY A 34 8.58 4.12 2.10
C GLY A 34 7.55 3.36 2.94
N LYS A 35 7.22 2.14 2.52
CA LYS A 35 6.10 1.35 3.06
C LYS A 35 6.13 1.35 4.59
N VAL A 36 5.27 2.17 5.20
CA VAL A 36 5.05 2.15 6.64
C VAL A 36 3.99 1.09 6.91
N ARG A 37 4.33 0.08 7.70
CA ARG A 37 3.39 -0.97 8.13
C ARG A 37 2.91 -0.67 9.54
N VAL A 38 1.60 -0.52 9.73
CA VAL A 38 1.01 -0.48 11.07
C VAL A 38 1.11 -1.86 11.70
N LEU A 39 1.75 -1.95 12.87
CA LEU A 39 1.89 -3.18 13.64
C LEU A 39 0.80 -3.29 14.70
N THR A 40 0.56 -2.20 15.42
CA THR A 40 -0.50 -2.08 16.42
C THR A 40 -1.24 -0.77 16.25
N CYS A 41 -2.53 -0.78 16.50
CA CYS A 41 -3.40 0.39 16.50
C CYS A 41 -4.41 0.22 17.63
N HIS A 42 -4.44 1.19 18.53
CA HIS A 42 -5.32 1.24 19.68
C HIS A 42 -6.06 2.56 19.66
N THR A 43 -7.26 2.55 20.25
CA THR A 43 -8.12 3.72 20.34
C THR A 43 -8.48 3.98 21.79
N ARG A 44 -8.62 5.24 22.17
CA ARG A 44 -9.20 5.67 23.44
C ARG A 44 -10.47 6.47 23.19
N GLU A 45 -11.34 6.54 24.20
CA GLU A 45 -12.46 7.49 24.20
C GLU A 45 -11.95 8.91 23.90
N GLY A 46 -12.73 9.67 23.13
CA GLY A 46 -12.35 11.03 22.71
C GLY A 46 -11.52 11.11 21.42
N GLY A 47 -11.45 10.03 20.64
CA GLY A 47 -10.88 10.05 19.28
C GLY A 47 -9.35 10.00 19.23
N GLU A 48 -8.70 9.54 20.31
CA GLU A 48 -7.26 9.34 20.34
C GLU A 48 -6.90 7.96 19.77
N PHE A 49 -5.91 7.93 18.87
CA PHE A 49 -5.35 6.74 18.25
C PHE A 49 -3.87 6.67 18.58
N PHE A 50 -3.37 5.51 18.95
CA PHE A 50 -1.95 5.32 19.22
C PHE A 50 -1.53 3.91 18.90
N GLY A 51 -0.24 3.72 18.60
CA GLY A 51 0.24 2.42 18.19
C GLY A 51 1.67 2.45 17.72
N THR A 52 2.07 1.35 17.08
CA THR A 52 3.43 1.18 16.56
C THR A 52 3.40 0.91 15.08
N VAL A 53 4.38 1.48 14.39
CA VAL A 53 4.60 1.29 12.95
C VAL A 53 6.01 0.79 12.71
N GLN A 54 6.17 0.04 11.64
CA GLN A 54 7.47 -0.33 11.08
C GLN A 54 7.71 0.49 9.81
N ALA A 55 8.78 1.27 9.79
CA ALA A 55 9.22 1.99 8.60
C ALA A 55 9.90 1.04 7.61
N ALA A 56 10.13 1.51 6.38
CA ALA A 56 10.69 0.70 5.30
C ALA A 56 12.10 0.17 5.59
N ASP A 57 12.85 0.85 6.46
CA ASP A 57 14.18 0.45 6.96
C ASP A 57 14.11 -0.62 8.07
N GLY A 58 12.91 -1.05 8.45
CA GLY A 58 12.68 -2.02 9.53
C GLY A 58 12.57 -1.39 10.92
N THR A 59 12.86 -0.09 11.06
CA THR A 59 12.80 0.64 12.33
C THR A 59 11.36 0.69 12.85
N ARG A 60 11.18 0.39 14.14
CA ARG A 60 9.89 0.54 14.82
C ARG A 60 9.79 1.92 15.44
N ARG A 61 8.67 2.62 15.20
CA ARG A 61 8.33 3.88 15.85
C ARG A 61 6.96 3.79 16.46
N ALA A 62 6.74 4.53 17.54
CA ALA A 62 5.39 4.71 18.07
C ALA A 62 4.77 5.98 17.50
N TYR A 63 3.44 6.03 17.44
CA TYR A 63 2.71 7.22 17.05
C TYR A 63 1.53 7.44 17.98
N ALA A 64 1.13 8.70 18.09
CA ALA A 64 -0.12 9.14 18.69
C ALA A 64 -0.80 10.14 17.75
N ALA A 65 -2.12 10.04 17.63
CA ALA A 65 -2.96 10.85 16.77
C ALA A 65 -4.26 11.17 17.51
N LYS A 66 -4.84 12.34 17.24
CA LYS A 66 -6.18 12.70 17.70
C LYS A 66 -7.03 13.06 16.51
N ILE A 67 -8.21 12.46 16.43
CA ILE A 67 -9.22 12.69 15.40
C ILE A 67 -10.46 13.28 16.06
N ASP A 68 -10.92 14.40 15.54
CA ASP A 68 -12.14 15.08 15.98
C ASP A 68 -13.00 15.45 14.78
N GLY A 69 -14.29 15.12 14.82
CA GLY A 69 -15.22 15.35 13.70
C GLY A 69 -14.76 14.74 12.37
N GLY A 70 -14.03 13.61 12.40
CA GLY A 70 -13.45 12.96 11.23
C GLY A 70 -12.19 13.64 10.67
N LYS A 71 -11.63 14.64 11.36
CA LYS A 71 -10.41 15.36 10.97
C LYS A 71 -9.27 15.04 11.92
N LEU A 72 -8.06 14.84 11.37
CA LEU A 72 -6.84 14.72 12.18
C LEU A 72 -6.48 16.08 12.77
N VAL A 73 -6.59 16.22 14.09
CA VAL A 73 -6.33 17.48 14.80
C VAL A 73 -4.97 17.52 15.49
N SER A 74 -4.36 16.36 15.77
CA SER A 74 -3.01 16.27 16.30
C SER A 74 -2.34 14.97 15.87
N PHE A 75 -1.03 15.00 15.61
CA PHE A 75 -0.24 13.84 15.23
C PHE A 75 1.20 13.98 15.71
N LYS A 76 1.74 12.93 16.33
CA LYS A 76 3.13 12.88 16.79
C LYS A 76 3.72 11.49 16.62
N VAL A 77 4.96 11.44 16.14
CA VAL A 77 5.81 10.25 16.16
C VAL A 77 6.71 10.32 17.39
N LEU A 78 6.82 9.21 18.11
CA LEU A 78 7.64 9.06 19.32
C LEU A 78 8.96 8.36 19.00
#